data_AF-A0A7V9FL69-F1
#
_entry.id   AF-A0A7V9FL69-F1
#
_cell.length_a   1.000
_cell.length_b   1.000
_cell.length_c   1.000
_cell.angle_alpha   90.00
_cell.angle_beta   90.00
_cell.angle_gamma   90.00
#
_symmetry.space_group_name_H-M   'P 1'
#
loop_
_entity.id
_entity.type
_entity.pdbx_description
1 polymer ?
#
loop_
_entity_poly.entity_id
_entity_poly.type
_entity_poly.pdbx_seq_one_letter_code
_entity_poly.pdbx_strand_id
1 'polypeptide(L)'
;MSSIAVVAPIRYGAYAEARRLIGEDRPFDSERTPRDRHQVFLTGNEAIFVFEGANARAAVEELVGDVAVSKTALAWRHCLAGRPRIADDVYGWRQ
;
A
#
# COMPACT_ATOMS: atom_id res chain seq x y z
N MET A 1 15.19 10.86 -4.82
CA MET A 1 13.86 10.42 -4.30
C MET A 1 13.43 9.20 -5.10
N SER A 2 13.26 8.06 -4.43
CA SER A 2 12.78 6.81 -5.04
C SER A 2 11.26 6.71 -4.84
N SER A 3 10.56 6.20 -5.85
CA SER A 3 9.17 5.76 -5.70
C SER A 3 9.13 4.24 -5.57
N ILE A 4 8.13 3.74 -4.88
CA ILE A 4 7.80 2.31 -4.86
C ILE A 4 6.29 2.15 -4.74
N ALA A 5 5.76 1.13 -5.40
CA ALA A 5 4.35 0.79 -5.31
C ALA A 5 4.14 -0.62 -4.76
N VAL A 6 3.15 -0.78 -3.89
CA VAL A 6 2.66 -2.08 -3.42
C VAL A 6 1.30 -2.31 -4.05
N VAL A 7 1.18 -3.41 -4.80
CA VAL A 7 -0.04 -3.84 -5.47
C VAL A 7 -0.66 -4.98 -4.66
N ALA A 8 -1.77 -4.69 -4.00
CA ALA A 8 -2.55 -5.65 -3.24
C ALA A 8 -3.77 -6.08 -4.08
N PRO A 9 -3.81 -7.33 -4.57
CA PRO A 9 -5.00 -7.83 -5.28
C PRO A 9 -6.17 -7.93 -4.29
N ILE A 10 -7.30 -7.37 -4.66
CA ILE A 10 -8.56 -7.44 -3.89
C ILE A 10 -9.59 -8.32 -4.61
N ARG A 11 -10.50 -8.89 -3.83
CA ARG A 11 -11.59 -9.74 -4.33
C ARG A 11 -12.58 -8.90 -5.11
N TYR A 12 -13.21 -9.53 -6.10
CA TYR A 12 -14.34 -8.92 -6.80
C TYR A 12 -15.43 -8.52 -5.79
N GLY A 13 -15.95 -7.29 -5.93
CA GLY A 13 -16.95 -6.73 -5.00
C GLY A 13 -16.39 -6.14 -3.70
N ALA A 14 -15.08 -6.28 -3.42
CA ALA A 14 -14.47 -5.75 -2.20
C ALA A 14 -14.13 -4.24 -2.28
N TYR A 15 -14.42 -3.56 -3.39
CA TYR A 15 -14.07 -2.15 -3.60
C TYR A 15 -14.60 -1.23 -2.50
N ALA A 16 -15.89 -1.34 -2.15
CA ALA A 16 -16.50 -0.46 -1.17
C ALA A 16 -15.88 -0.64 0.22
N GLU A 17 -15.59 -1.89 0.58
CA GLU A 17 -14.95 -2.22 1.85
C GLU A 17 -13.48 -1.79 1.88
N ALA A 18 -12.73 -2.05 0.80
CA ALA A 18 -11.35 -1.58 0.68
C ALA A 18 -11.27 -0.05 0.77
N ARG A 19 -12.20 0.67 0.11
CA ARG A 19 -12.29 2.14 0.21
C ARG A 19 -12.60 2.60 1.64
N ARG A 20 -13.49 1.90 2.35
CA ARG A 20 -13.81 2.19 3.76
C ARG A 20 -12.57 2.00 4.63
N LEU A 21 -11.87 0.88 4.49
CA LEU A 21 -10.63 0.59 5.21
C LEU A 21 -9.53 1.63 4.95
N ILE A 22 -9.37 2.11 3.72
CA ILE A 22 -8.41 3.18 3.37
C ILE A 22 -8.79 4.52 4.03
N GLY A 23 -10.09 4.79 4.21
CA GLY A 23 -10.58 6.04 4.81
C GLY A 23 -10.57 6.05 6.34
N GLU A 24 -10.76 4.88 6.97
CA GLU A 24 -10.78 4.72 8.43
C GLU A 24 -9.39 4.55 9.03
N ASP A 25 -8.56 3.73 8.39
CA ASP A 25 -7.17 3.60 8.78
C ASP A 25 -6.42 4.73 8.07
N ARG A 26 -5.78 5.63 8.82
CA ARG A 26 -4.60 6.30 8.29
C ARG A 26 -3.58 5.15 8.20
N PRO A 27 -3.43 4.44 7.06
CA PRO A 27 -2.95 3.05 7.07
C PRO A 27 -1.46 2.95 7.42
N PHE A 28 -0.82 4.11 7.55
CA PHE A 28 0.57 4.31 7.87
C PHE A 28 0.63 5.40 8.92
N ASP A 29 1.08 5.02 10.10
CA ASP A 29 1.40 5.94 11.17
C ASP A 29 2.43 6.95 10.64
N SER A 30 2.00 8.20 10.47
CA SER A 30 2.79 9.27 9.84
C SER A 30 4.06 9.62 10.62
N GLU A 31 4.18 9.14 11.86
CA GLU A 31 5.34 9.38 12.73
C GLU A 31 6.47 8.37 12.50
N ARG A 32 6.20 7.18 11.95
CA ARG A 32 7.21 6.10 11.78
C ARG A 32 7.94 6.11 10.45
N THR A 33 7.46 6.86 9.45
CA THR A 33 8.15 6.97 8.16
C THR A 33 8.17 8.42 7.72
N PRO A 34 9.35 9.08 7.59
CA PRO A 34 9.44 10.36 6.92
C PRO A 34 9.16 10.12 5.43
N ARG A 35 7.88 10.14 5.05
CA ARG A 35 7.40 9.94 3.67
C ARG A 35 6.93 11.27 3.15
N ASP A 36 7.71 11.84 2.24
CA ASP A 36 7.38 13.10 1.58
C ASP A 36 6.11 12.98 0.71
N ARG A 37 5.63 11.76 0.40
CA ARG A 37 4.32 11.52 -0.23
C ARG A 37 3.81 10.08 -0.08
N HIS A 38 2.52 9.92 0.21
CA HIS A 38 1.82 8.62 0.19
C HIS A 38 0.49 8.77 -0.58
N GLN A 39 0.24 7.88 -1.54
CA GLN A 39 -0.98 7.86 -2.34
C GLN A 39 -1.55 6.45 -2.43
N VAL A 40 -2.87 6.33 -2.46
CA VAL A 40 -3.56 5.05 -2.64
C VAL A 40 -4.49 5.15 -3.84
N PHE A 41 -4.33 4.25 -4.80
CA PHE A 41 -5.24 4.06 -5.93
C PHE A 41 -6.03 2.78 -5.72
N LEU A 42 -7.29 2.79 -6.12
CA LEU A 42 -8.18 1.64 -5.96
C LEU A 42 -8.87 1.36 -7.30
N THR A 43 -8.82 0.11 -7.72
CA THR A 43 -9.56 -0.42 -8.87
C THR A 43 -10.55 -1.48 -8.38
N GLY A 44 -11.37 -2.04 -9.26
CA GLY A 44 -12.29 -3.13 -8.89
C GLY A 44 -11.61 -4.40 -8.37
N ASN A 45 -10.30 -4.53 -8.58
CA ASN A 45 -9.55 -5.77 -8.40
C ASN A 45 -8.20 -5.57 -7.70
N GLU A 46 -7.73 -4.33 -7.53
CA GLU A 46 -6.44 -4.01 -6.93
C GLU A 46 -6.51 -2.75 -6.07
N ALA A 47 -5.80 -2.76 -4.94
CA ALA A 47 -5.42 -1.56 -4.20
C ALA A 47 -3.92 -1.34 -4.39
N ILE A 48 -3.53 -0.12 -4.79
CA ILE A 48 -2.17 0.23 -5.16
C ILE A 48 -1.71 1.35 -4.23
N PHE A 49 -0.71 1.08 -3.41
CA PHE A 49 -0.14 2.02 -2.46
C PHE A 49 1.19 2.53 -3.00
N VAL A 50 1.32 3.83 -3.23
CA VAL A 50 2.52 4.48 -3.76
C VAL A 50 3.19 5.28 -2.65
N PHE A 51 4.49 5.05 -2.48
CA PHE A 51 5.32 5.69 -1.47
C PHE A 51 6.51 6.37 -2.13
N GLU A 52 6.73 7.65 -1.82
CA GLU A 52 7.90 8.41 -2.28
C GLU A 52 8.77 8.80 -1.08
N GLY A 53 10.10 8.65 -1.22
CA GLY A 53 11.05 9.05 -0.19
C GLY A 53 12.50 8.64 -0.48
N ALA A 54 13.42 8.97 0.42
CA ALA A 54 14.82 8.59 0.29
C ALA A 54 15.04 7.07 0.46
N ASN A 55 14.25 6.42 1.33
CA ASN A 55 14.38 4.99 1.68
C ASN A 55 13.06 4.23 1.45
N ALA A 56 12.30 4.60 0.42
CA ALA A 56 10.95 4.08 0.22
C ALA A 56 10.90 2.55 0.10
N ARG A 57 11.89 1.93 -0.59
CA ARG A 57 11.99 0.48 -0.75
C ARG A 57 12.21 -0.27 0.56
N ALA A 58 13.21 0.13 1.34
CA ALA A 58 13.48 -0.51 2.64
C ALA A 58 12.29 -0.40 3.60
N ALA A 59 11.64 0.77 3.64
CA ALA A 59 10.44 0.98 4.44
C ALA A 59 9.24 0.12 3.99
N VAL A 60 9.13 -0.19 2.69
CA VAL A 60 8.09 -1.08 2.17
C VAL A 60 8.43 -2.56 2.41
N GLU A 61 9.68 -2.96 2.27
CA GLU A 61 10.10 -4.34 2.54
C GLU A 61 9.89 -4.71 4.02
N GLU A 62 10.24 -3.81 4.94
CA GLU A 62 9.94 -3.95 6.38
C GLU A 62 8.43 -4.02 6.62
N LEU A 63 7.66 -3.13 5.99
CA LEU A 63 6.21 -3.07 6.09
C LEU A 63 5.50 -4.30 5.51
N VAL A 64 5.92 -4.86 4.37
CA VAL A 64 5.32 -6.08 3.80
C VAL A 64 5.61 -7.28 4.70
N GLY A 65 6.77 -7.29 5.39
CA GLY A 65 7.06 -8.21 6.47
C GLY A 65 6.09 -8.05 7.65
N ASP A 66 5.82 -6.82 8.08
CA ASP A 66 4.98 -6.47 9.24
C ASP A 66 3.46 -6.53 8.97
N VAL A 67 3.02 -6.32 7.73
CA VAL A 67 1.62 -6.50 7.28
C VAL A 67 1.25 -7.99 7.31
N ALA A 68 2.20 -8.92 7.46
CA ALA A 68 1.82 -10.28 7.85
C ALA A 68 1.35 -10.38 9.33
N VAL A 69 1.54 -9.33 10.15
CA VAL A 69 1.46 -9.37 11.62
C VAL A 69 0.60 -8.26 12.25
N SER A 70 0.22 -7.21 11.50
CA SER A 70 -0.56 -6.04 11.99
C SER A 70 -2.09 -6.25 12.03
N LYS A 71 -2.80 -5.56 12.94
CA LYS A 71 -4.28 -5.52 13.01
C LYS A 71 -4.93 -5.03 11.71
N THR A 72 -4.31 -4.09 11.01
CA THR A 72 -4.77 -3.59 9.70
C THR A 72 -4.77 -4.72 8.68
N ALA A 73 -3.76 -5.58 8.69
CA ALA A 73 -3.72 -6.75 7.81
C ALA A 73 -4.88 -7.72 8.04
N LEU A 74 -5.32 -7.85 9.30
CA LEU A 74 -6.47 -8.65 9.66
C LEU A 74 -7.76 -8.10 9.03
N ALA A 75 -7.92 -6.77 8.99
CA ALA A 75 -9.06 -6.11 8.35
C ALA A 75 -9.03 -6.29 6.83
N TRP A 76 -7.84 -6.22 6.22
CA TRP A 76 -7.65 -6.45 4.79
C TRP A 76 -7.78 -7.91 4.38
N ARG A 77 -7.59 -8.87 5.29
CA ARG A 77 -7.62 -10.32 5.00
C ARG A 77 -8.87 -10.77 4.24
N HIS A 78 -10.02 -10.18 4.52
CA HIS A 78 -11.28 -10.50 3.85
C HIS A 78 -11.44 -9.83 2.48
N CYS A 79 -10.69 -8.74 2.24
CA CYS A 79 -10.66 -8.03 0.98
C CYS A 79 -9.61 -8.60 0.02
N LEU A 80 -8.50 -9.18 0.51
CA LEU A 80 -7.41 -9.65 -0.33
C LEU A 80 -7.78 -10.91 -1.13
N ALA A 81 -7.45 -10.90 -2.41
CA ALA A 81 -7.56 -12.02 -3.33
C ALA A 81 -6.23 -12.80 -3.49
N GLY A 82 -5.16 -12.33 -2.86
CA GLY A 82 -3.85 -12.96 -2.95
C GLY A 82 -2.78 -12.18 -2.20
N ARG A 83 -1.53 -12.60 -2.36
CA ARG A 83 -0.38 -11.95 -1.74
C ARG A 83 -0.11 -10.58 -2.41
N PRO A 84 0.08 -9.49 -1.63
CA PRO A 84 0.56 -8.23 -2.19
C PRO A 84 1.92 -8.39 -2.86
N ARG A 85 2.15 -7.57 -3.88
CA ARG A 85 3.37 -7.57 -4.70
C ARG A 85 4.00 -6.20 -4.67
N ILE A 86 5.32 -6.15 -4.75
CA ILE A 86 6.06 -4.91 -4.92
C ILE A 86 6.23 -4.67 -6.42
N ALA A 87 5.88 -3.47 -6.88
CA ALA A 87 6.14 -3.02 -8.23
C ALA A 87 7.40 -2.15 -8.25
N ASP A 88 8.29 -2.43 -9.20
CA ASP A 88 9.52 -1.67 -9.39
C ASP A 88 9.24 -0.33 -10.09
N ASP A 89 9.96 0.70 -9.68
CA ASP A 89 10.00 2.00 -10.35
C ASP A 89 10.99 1.93 -11.53
N VAL A 90 10.46 1.62 -12.71
CA VAL A 90 11.27 1.39 -13.93
C VAL A 90 11.55 2.70 -14.69
N TYR A 91 10.63 3.66 -14.61
CA TYR A 91 10.75 4.94 -15.30
C TYR A 91 9.80 5.98 -14.68
N GLY A 92 10.31 7.19 -14.45
CA GLY A 92 9.51 8.32 -14.00
C GLY A 92 10.03 9.64 -14.56
N TRP A 93 9.13 10.48 -15.03
CA TRP A 93 9.43 11.85 -15.45
C TRP A 93 8.84 12.84 -14.44
N ARG A 94 9.61 13.87 -14.09
CA ARG A 94 9.20 14.95 -13.17
C ARG A 94 9.49 16.28 -13.84
N GLN A 95 8.58 17.23 -13.68
CA GLN A 95 8.69 18.59 -14.19
C GLN A 95 9.01 19.56 -13.07
#